data_AF-A0A3M1Y024-F1
#
_entry.id   AF-A0A3M1Y024-F1
#
_cell.length_a   1.000
_cell.length_b   1.000
_cell.length_c   1.000
_cell.angle_alpha   90.00
_cell.angle_beta   90.00
_cell.angle_gamma   90.00
#
_symmetry.space_group_name_H-M   'P 1'
#
loop_
_entity.id
_entity.type
_entity.pdbx_description
1 polymer ?
#
loop_
_entity_poly.entity_id
_entity_poly.type
_entity_poly.pdbx_seq_one_letter_code
_entity_poly.pdbx_strand_id
1 'polypeptide(L)'
;MNRIVIVTDLGHFKSYRLTKNDMESPRLEMLDEYEIIEAHKKLQELLSDKEGQFGMGAERKEVGGSGEPHNLETEKQKKIVKAIAEDINKIIKKEKYPKWYLVAGKKINRSIQERLEPKVREALYKNIVADHVKTKRADLLKVLLEA
;
A
#
# COMPACT_ATOMS: atom_id res chain seq x y z
N MET A 1 13.13 13.01 11.95
CA MET A 1 12.17 11.93 12.34
C MET A 1 11.70 11.25 11.07
N ASN A 2 11.90 9.94 10.94
CA ASN A 2 11.62 9.20 9.71
C ASN A 2 10.47 8.22 9.96
N ARG A 3 9.43 8.28 9.14
CA ARG A 3 8.24 7.42 9.25
C ARG A 3 7.89 6.87 7.88
N ILE A 4 7.31 5.67 7.84
CA ILE A 4 6.81 5.10 6.58
C ILE A 4 5.33 5.46 6.43
N VAL A 5 4.90 5.76 5.23
CA VAL A 5 3.50 6.04 4.91
C VAL A 5 3.09 5.11 3.80
N ILE A 6 2.05 4.34 4.00
CA ILE A 6 1.53 3.39 3.02
C ILE A 6 0.15 3.87 2.60
N VAL A 7 -0.02 4.13 1.32
CA VAL A 7 -1.28 4.58 0.71
C VAL A 7 -1.73 3.53 -0.28
N THR A 8 -2.89 2.91 -0.05
CA THR A 8 -3.33 1.78 -0.88
C THR A 8 -4.85 1.69 -1.00
N ASP A 9 -5.28 1.23 -2.16
CA ASP A 9 -6.65 0.82 -2.49
C ASP A 9 -6.61 -0.56 -3.17
N LEU A 10 -7.77 -1.13 -3.55
CA LEU A 10 -7.88 -2.35 -4.36
C LEU A 10 -7.12 -2.28 -5.70
N GLY A 11 -6.92 -1.09 -6.26
CA GLY A 11 -6.23 -0.92 -7.55
C GLY A 11 -4.80 -0.42 -7.49
N HIS A 12 -4.36 0.19 -6.39
CA HIS A 12 -3.04 0.85 -6.34
C HIS A 12 -2.37 0.68 -4.99
N PHE A 13 -1.06 0.61 -5.01
CA PHE A 13 -0.22 0.62 -3.82
C PHE A 13 0.86 1.69 -3.97
N LYS A 14 1.04 2.51 -2.95
CA LYS A 14 2.10 3.52 -2.87
C LYS A 14 2.70 3.52 -1.48
N SER A 15 4.02 3.57 -1.39
CA SER A 15 4.74 3.74 -0.13
C SER A 15 5.59 5.01 -0.20
N TYR A 16 5.69 5.70 0.92
CA TYR A 16 6.47 6.92 1.06
C TYR A 16 7.28 6.88 2.35
N ARG A 17 8.41 7.58 2.34
CA ARG A 17 9.16 7.95 3.53
C ARG A 17 8.83 9.40 3.87
N LEU A 18 8.25 9.61 5.04
CA LEU A 18 8.03 10.92 5.63
C LEU A 18 9.27 11.29 6.45
N THR A 19 9.99 12.29 5.97
CA THR A 19 11.14 12.88 6.67
C THR A 19 10.70 14.22 7.23
N LYS A 20 10.67 14.33 8.57
CA LYS A 20 10.38 15.57 9.30
C LYS A 20 11.60 15.96 10.13
N ASN A 21 12.27 17.04 9.74
CA ASN A 21 13.34 17.67 10.51
C ASN A 21 12.84 18.99 11.12
N ASP A 22 13.47 19.42 12.20
CA ASP A 22 13.09 20.67 12.89
C ASP A 22 13.44 21.91 12.06
N MET A 23 14.53 21.83 11.29
CA MET A 23 15.03 22.93 10.45
C MET A 23 14.60 22.86 8.97
N GLU A 24 13.89 21.80 8.54
CA GLU A 24 13.49 21.64 7.14
C GLU A 24 11.99 21.39 7.02
N SER A 25 11.40 21.87 5.92
CA SER A 25 10.02 21.52 5.60
C SER A 25 9.87 20.00 5.49
N PRO A 26 8.80 19.42 6.06
CA PRO A 26 8.57 17.99 5.99
C PRO A 26 8.40 17.54 4.53
N ARG A 27 9.02 16.42 4.17
CA ARG A 27 9.05 15.88 2.80
C ARG A 27 8.51 14.46 2.76
N LEU A 28 7.78 14.16 1.71
CA LEU A 28 7.37 12.80 1.35
C LEU A 28 8.20 12.34 0.15
N GLU A 29 9.05 11.36 0.40
CA GLU A 29 9.84 10.69 -0.63
C GLU A 29 9.11 9.41 -1.02
N MET A 30 8.79 9.24 -2.30
CA MET A 30 8.17 8.00 -2.78
C MET A 30 9.20 6.87 -2.72
N LEU A 31 8.82 5.77 -2.06
CA LEU A 31 9.64 4.56 -2.00
C LEU A 31 9.23 3.59 -3.11
N ASP A 32 7.93 3.28 -3.21
CA ASP A 32 7.36 2.39 -4.23
C ASP A 32 5.99 2.89 -4.71
N GLU A 33 5.65 2.58 -5.95
CA GLU A 33 4.32 2.77 -6.53
C GLU A 33 4.06 1.66 -7.56
N TYR A 34 2.91 0.99 -7.47
CA TYR A 34 2.46 0.03 -8.48
C TYR A 34 0.93 -0.10 -8.52
N GLU A 35 0.42 -0.51 -9.68
CA GLU A 35 -0.97 -0.90 -9.87
C GLU A 35 -1.18 -2.38 -9.51
N ILE A 36 -2.26 -2.67 -8.81
CA ILE A 36 -2.63 -4.01 -8.37
C ILE A 36 -3.45 -4.66 -9.48
N ILE A 37 -2.76 -5.11 -10.52
CA ILE A 37 -3.35 -5.81 -11.66
C ILE A 37 -3.42 -7.29 -11.27
N GLU A 38 -4.58 -7.72 -10.76
CA GLU A 38 -4.94 -9.09 -10.34
C GLU A 38 -3.77 -10.00 -9.89
N ALA A 39 -3.50 -9.94 -8.57
CA ALA A 39 -2.94 -11.01 -7.74
C ALA A 39 -1.56 -11.65 -8.05
N HIS A 40 -0.83 -11.28 -9.11
CA HIS A 40 0.57 -11.71 -9.26
C HIS A 40 1.32 -10.98 -10.39
N LYS A 41 2.01 -9.89 -10.07
CA LYS A 41 3.41 -9.76 -10.51
C LYS A 41 4.22 -9.51 -9.26
N LYS A 42 4.94 -10.56 -8.86
CA LYS A 42 5.82 -10.62 -7.71
C LYS A 42 6.61 -9.31 -7.57
N LEU A 43 6.97 -9.03 -6.33
CA LEU A 43 8.22 -8.46 -5.81
C LEU A 43 9.52 -8.68 -6.63
N GLN A 44 9.50 -9.29 -7.82
CA GLN A 44 10.66 -9.80 -8.52
C GLN A 44 11.56 -8.76 -9.21
N GLU A 45 11.18 -7.48 -9.32
CA GLU A 45 11.99 -6.54 -10.12
C GLU A 45 12.39 -5.21 -9.48
N LEU A 46 11.86 -4.77 -8.32
CA LEU A 46 12.09 -3.40 -7.82
C LEU A 46 12.97 -3.26 -6.57
N LEU A 47 13.89 -4.20 -6.37
CA LEU A 47 15.21 -3.86 -5.82
C LEU A 47 16.23 -3.55 -6.92
N SER A 48 15.88 -3.75 -8.19
CA SER A 48 16.70 -3.30 -9.30
C SER A 48 16.25 -1.92 -9.72
N ASP A 49 17.18 -0.97 -9.52
CA ASP A 49 17.33 0.30 -10.22
C ASP A 49 16.07 1.16 -10.41
N LYS A 50 16.02 2.34 -9.78
CA LYS A 50 16.36 3.56 -10.52
C LYS A 50 15.79 3.56 -11.94
N GLU A 51 14.84 4.46 -12.13
CA GLU A 51 14.54 5.09 -13.41
C GLU A 51 13.81 4.21 -14.44
N GLY A 52 12.54 4.54 -14.66
CA GLY A 52 11.97 4.54 -15.99
C GLY A 52 10.98 3.43 -16.34
N GLN A 53 9.93 3.88 -17.04
CA GLN A 53 9.23 3.14 -18.09
C GLN A 53 8.12 2.17 -17.66
N PHE A 54 6.90 2.73 -17.59
CA PHE A 54 5.65 1.99 -17.73
C PHE A 54 5.66 1.20 -19.06
N GLY A 55 5.68 -0.13 -18.96
CA GLY A 55 5.61 -1.07 -20.08
C GLY A 55 4.29 -1.85 -20.08
N MET A 56 3.47 -1.54 -21.09
CA MET A 56 2.23 -2.22 -21.47
C MET A 56 2.47 -3.71 -21.79
N GLY A 57 1.55 -4.60 -21.41
CA GLY A 57 1.61 -6.01 -21.79
C GLY A 57 0.45 -6.84 -21.26
N ALA A 58 -0.60 -6.96 -22.08
CA ALA A 58 -1.70 -7.88 -21.89
C ALA A 58 -1.27 -9.31 -22.24
N GLU A 59 -1.72 -10.32 -21.48
CA GLU A 59 -2.24 -11.56 -22.08
C GLU A 59 -3.16 -12.32 -21.12
N ARG A 60 -4.20 -12.91 -21.69
CA ARG A 60 -5.35 -13.55 -21.05
C ARG A 60 -5.05 -14.98 -20.64
N LYS A 61 -5.75 -15.51 -19.63
CA LYS A 61 -6.26 -16.89 -19.71
C LYS A 61 -7.49 -17.08 -18.82
N GLU A 62 -8.59 -17.39 -19.48
CA GLU A 62 -9.86 -17.81 -18.89
C GLU A 62 -9.76 -19.26 -18.41
N VAL A 63 -10.41 -19.60 -17.29
CA VAL A 63 -11.05 -20.92 -17.07
C VAL A 63 -12.11 -20.84 -15.95
N GLY A 64 -13.37 -21.05 -16.35
CA GLY A 64 -14.45 -21.81 -15.70
C GLY A 64 -14.71 -21.75 -14.19
N GLY A 65 -15.95 -21.39 -13.83
CA GLY A 65 -16.53 -21.73 -12.52
C GLY A 65 -17.88 -21.05 -12.27
N SER A 66 -18.97 -21.73 -12.59
CA SER A 66 -20.35 -21.33 -12.30
C SER A 66 -20.58 -21.09 -10.80
N GLY A 67 -21.26 -19.98 -10.47
CA GLY A 67 -21.75 -19.69 -9.12
C GLY A 67 -21.60 -18.21 -8.74
N GLU A 68 -22.64 -17.43 -8.96
CA GLU A 68 -22.95 -16.15 -8.29
C GLU A 68 -21.88 -15.02 -8.37
N PRO A 69 -22.08 -13.94 -9.17
CA PRO A 69 -21.09 -12.87 -9.35
C PRO A 69 -20.63 -12.20 -8.04
N HIS A 70 -21.47 -12.20 -7.01
CA HIS A 70 -21.17 -11.61 -5.70
C HIS A 70 -20.02 -12.30 -4.93
N ASN A 71 -19.81 -13.62 -5.14
CA ASN A 71 -18.83 -14.38 -4.37
C ASN A 71 -17.41 -14.27 -4.98
N LEU A 72 -17.33 -14.17 -6.31
CA LEU A 72 -16.07 -14.04 -7.06
C LEU A 72 -15.34 -12.72 -6.78
N GLU A 73 -16.07 -11.61 -6.72
CA GLU A 73 -15.51 -10.29 -6.36
C GLU A 73 -14.92 -10.29 -4.95
N THR A 74 -15.59 -10.98 -4.02
CA THR A 74 -15.16 -11.10 -2.62
C THR A 74 -13.85 -11.88 -2.48
N GLU A 75 -13.68 -12.98 -3.22
CA GLU A 75 -12.45 -13.79 -3.17
C GLU A 75 -11.26 -13.08 -3.81
N LYS A 76 -11.46 -12.37 -4.92
CA LYS A 76 -10.42 -11.53 -5.53
C LYS A 76 -9.98 -10.40 -4.59
N GLN A 77 -10.95 -9.70 -3.99
CA GLN A 77 -10.67 -8.67 -2.99
C GLN A 77 -9.88 -9.22 -1.80
N LYS A 78 -10.25 -10.38 -1.25
CA LYS A 78 -9.51 -11.00 -0.14
C LYS A 78 -8.07 -11.33 -0.52
N LYS A 79 -7.83 -11.80 -1.75
CA LYS A 79 -6.47 -12.08 -2.26
C LYS A 79 -5.65 -10.79 -2.36
N ILE A 80 -6.22 -9.71 -2.89
CA ILE A 80 -5.57 -8.40 -2.98
C ILE A 80 -5.19 -7.88 -1.59
N VAL A 81 -6.15 -7.85 -0.66
CA VAL A 81 -5.92 -7.40 0.71
C VAL A 81 -4.85 -8.23 1.40
N LYS A 82 -4.83 -9.55 1.16
CA LYS A 82 -3.79 -10.43 1.69
C LYS A 82 -2.41 -10.03 1.17
N ALA A 83 -2.27 -9.86 -0.14
CA ALA A 83 -1.00 -9.45 -0.75
C ALA A 83 -0.51 -8.11 -0.19
N ILE A 84 -1.39 -7.11 -0.12
CA ILE A 84 -1.08 -5.79 0.48
C ILE A 84 -0.57 -5.96 1.91
N ALA A 85 -1.26 -6.74 2.76
CA ALA A 85 -0.84 -6.94 4.14
C ALA A 85 0.52 -7.64 4.24
N GLU A 86 0.79 -8.62 3.39
CA GLU A 86 2.09 -9.30 3.31
C GLU A 86 3.21 -8.35 2.88
N ASP A 87 2.97 -7.47 1.90
CA ASP A 87 3.95 -6.47 1.45
C ASP A 87 4.22 -5.42 2.53
N ILE A 88 3.18 -4.93 3.22
CA ILE A 88 3.34 -4.06 4.38
C ILE A 88 4.24 -4.72 5.43
N ASN A 89 3.95 -5.99 5.78
CA ASN A 89 4.75 -6.71 6.76
C ASN A 89 6.23 -6.79 6.34
N LYS A 90 6.52 -7.08 5.07
CA LYS A 90 7.89 -7.11 4.54
C LYS A 90 8.59 -5.76 4.62
N ILE A 91 7.93 -4.68 4.18
CA ILE A 91 8.50 -3.33 4.19
C ILE A 91 8.83 -2.89 5.61
N ILE A 92 7.87 -3.02 6.53
CA ILE A 92 8.04 -2.59 7.93
C ILE A 92 9.08 -3.45 8.66
N LYS A 93 9.10 -4.77 8.40
CA LYS A 93 10.10 -5.68 8.97
C LYS A 93 11.52 -5.38 8.46
N LYS A 94 11.68 -5.06 7.17
CA LYS A 94 12.97 -4.69 6.57
C LYS A 94 13.55 -3.43 7.20
N GLU A 95 12.72 -2.45 7.52
CA GLU A 95 13.12 -1.19 8.18
C GLU A 95 13.21 -1.30 9.72
N LYS A 96 13.10 -2.51 10.30
CA LYS A 96 13.12 -2.77 11.75
C LYS A 96 11.96 -2.13 12.54
N TYR A 97 10.74 -2.22 12.02
CA TYR A 97 9.51 -1.75 12.67
C TYR A 97 9.48 -0.24 12.98
N PRO A 98 9.74 0.64 11.99
CA PRO A 98 9.59 2.08 12.19
C PRO A 98 8.12 2.43 12.45
N LYS A 99 7.89 3.57 13.10
CA LYS A 99 6.54 4.15 13.17
C LYS A 99 6.04 4.42 11.75
N TRP A 100 4.84 3.95 11.44
CA TRP A 100 4.28 4.06 10.10
C TRP A 100 2.81 4.44 10.08
N TYR A 101 2.34 4.93 8.93
CA TYR A 101 0.97 5.35 8.69
C TYR A 101 0.33 4.46 7.63
N LEU A 102 -0.93 4.10 7.84
CA LEU A 102 -1.76 3.44 6.84
C LEU A 102 -2.81 4.41 6.34
N VAL A 103 -2.89 4.62 5.03
CA VAL A 103 -3.93 5.39 4.36
C VAL A 103 -4.63 4.45 3.38
N ALA A 104 -5.83 4.02 3.73
CA ALA A 104 -6.57 3.08 2.89
C ALA A 104 -8.07 3.33 2.94
N GLY A 105 -8.75 3.04 1.83
CA GLY A 105 -10.20 3.16 1.74
C GLY A 105 -10.92 2.29 2.77
N LYS A 106 -12.08 2.76 3.26
CA LYS A 106 -12.88 2.09 4.32
C LYS A 106 -13.16 0.61 4.04
N LYS A 107 -13.31 0.25 2.76
CA LYS A 107 -13.62 -1.13 2.32
C LYS A 107 -12.51 -2.13 2.64
N ILE A 108 -11.24 -1.73 2.51
CA ILE A 108 -10.09 -2.65 2.70
C ILE A 108 -9.32 -2.39 3.99
N ASN A 109 -9.47 -1.20 4.58
CA ASN A 109 -8.70 -0.76 5.72
C ASN A 109 -8.74 -1.76 6.90
N ARG A 110 -9.96 -2.17 7.30
CA ARG A 110 -10.16 -3.15 8.38
C ARG A 110 -9.53 -4.51 8.03
N SER A 111 -9.76 -4.99 6.82
CA SER A 111 -9.28 -6.31 6.39
C SER A 111 -7.75 -6.35 6.24
N ILE A 112 -7.10 -5.23 5.89
CA ILE A 112 -5.64 -5.11 5.94
C ILE A 112 -5.19 -5.25 7.39
N GLN A 113 -5.74 -4.43 8.29
CA GLN A 113 -5.34 -4.44 9.70
C GLN A 113 -5.42 -5.82 10.32
N GLU A 114 -6.52 -6.55 10.09
CA GLU A 114 -6.74 -7.90 10.60
C GLU A 114 -5.68 -8.91 10.16
N ARG A 115 -5.03 -8.68 9.01
CA ARG A 115 -4.00 -9.56 8.42
C ARG A 115 -2.56 -9.11 8.70
N LEU A 116 -2.35 -7.92 9.28
CA LEU A 116 -1.02 -7.47 9.68
C LEU A 116 -0.49 -8.32 10.83
N GLU A 117 0.83 -8.52 10.84
CA GLU A 117 1.50 -9.14 11.98
C GLU A 117 1.32 -8.27 13.24
N PRO A 118 1.22 -8.86 14.44
CA PRO A 118 1.00 -8.12 15.67
C PRO A 118 2.04 -7.01 15.88
N LYS A 119 3.34 -7.33 15.70
CA LYS A 119 4.43 -6.35 15.80
C LYS A 119 4.32 -5.19 14.80
N VAL A 120 3.84 -5.47 13.60
CA VAL A 120 3.65 -4.45 12.54
C VAL A 120 2.45 -3.56 12.89
N ARG A 121 1.38 -4.17 13.41
CA ARG A 121 0.20 -3.44 13.92
C ARG A 121 0.55 -2.59 15.14
N GLU A 122 1.43 -3.04 16.03
CA GLU A 122 1.92 -2.25 17.17
C GLU A 122 2.77 -1.05 16.73
N ALA A 123 3.54 -1.20 15.65
CA ALA A 123 4.31 -0.11 15.04
C ALA A 123 3.45 0.89 14.25
N LEU A 124 2.16 0.57 14.01
CA LEU A 124 1.23 1.45 13.30
C LEU A 124 0.94 2.67 14.17
N TYR A 125 1.47 3.81 13.76
CA TYR A 125 1.30 5.07 14.48
C TYR A 125 -0.10 5.64 14.29
N LYS A 126 -0.59 5.66 13.04
CA LYS A 126 -1.96 6.12 12.76
C LYS A 126 -2.53 5.49 11.51
N ASN A 127 -3.83 5.23 11.58
CA ASN A 127 -4.63 4.73 10.48
C ASN A 127 -5.59 5.82 9.98
N ILE A 128 -5.48 6.16 8.71
CA ILE A 128 -6.28 7.18 8.03
C ILE A 128 -7.18 6.45 7.03
N VAL A 129 -8.49 6.51 7.28
CA VAL A 129 -9.49 5.89 6.41
C VAL A 129 -9.89 6.90 5.34
N ALA A 130 -9.18 6.91 4.23
CA ALA A 130 -9.45 7.85 3.14
C ALA A 130 -9.00 7.30 1.79
N ASP A 131 -9.75 7.62 0.73
CA ASP A 131 -9.44 7.27 -0.65
C ASP A 131 -8.45 8.28 -1.25
N HIS A 132 -7.27 8.41 -0.63
CA HIS A 132 -6.26 9.41 -1.05
C HIS A 132 -5.34 8.93 -2.15
N VAL A 133 -5.62 7.78 -2.78
CA VAL A 133 -4.79 7.23 -3.87
C VAL A 133 -4.66 8.21 -5.05
N LYS A 134 -5.70 9.03 -5.29
CA LYS A 134 -5.74 10.07 -6.32
C LYS A 134 -5.43 11.48 -5.78
N THR A 135 -5.24 11.63 -4.48
CA THR A 135 -5.00 12.94 -3.87
C THR A 135 -3.56 13.37 -4.10
N LYS A 136 -3.35 14.68 -4.32
CA LYS A 136 -2.01 15.27 -4.52
C LYS A 136 -1.13 15.02 -3.28
N ARG A 137 0.16 14.74 -3.50
CA ARG A 137 1.16 14.52 -2.43
C ARG A 137 1.15 15.63 -1.36
N ALA A 138 0.92 16.88 -1.76
CA ALA A 138 0.86 18.02 -0.84
C ALA A 138 -0.31 17.95 0.15
N ASP A 139 -1.45 17.42 -0.29
CA ASP A 139 -2.63 17.27 0.56
C ASP A 139 -2.45 16.10 1.52
N LEU A 140 -1.91 14.98 1.01
CA LEU A 140 -1.52 13.83 1.81
C LEU A 140 -0.53 14.25 2.91
N LEU A 141 0.45 15.09 2.58
CA LEU A 141 1.40 15.63 3.54
C LEU A 141 0.70 16.42 4.65
N LYS A 142 -0.25 17.30 4.31
CA LYS A 142 -1.02 18.07 5.30
C LYS A 142 -1.76 17.14 6.26
N VAL A 143 -2.51 16.18 5.72
CA VAL A 143 -3.26 15.20 6.51
C VAL A 143 -2.33 14.42 7.45
N LEU A 144 -1.12 14.07 7.02
CA LEU A 144 -0.12 13.36 7.84
C LEU A 144 0.53 14.24 8.92
N LEU A 145 0.61 15.55 8.70
CA LEU A 145 1.16 16.51 9.66
C LEU A 145 0.14 16.94 10.71
N GLU A 146 -1.14 17.00 10.34
CA GLU A 146 -2.26 17.26 11.24
C GLU A 146 -2.69 16.01 12.03
N ALA A 147 -2.14 14.86 11.65
CA ALA A 147 -2.46 13.55 12.19
C ALA A 147 -1.61 13.14 13.41
#